data_AF-A0A0N4X6A8-F1
#
_entry.id   AF-A0A0N4X6A8-F1
#
_cell.length_a   1.000
_cell.length_b   1.000
_cell.length_c   1.000
_cell.angle_alpha   90.00
_cell.angle_beta   90.00
_cell.angle_gamma   90.00
#
_symmetry.space_group_name_H-M   'P 1'
#
loop_
_entity.id
_entity.type
_entity.pdbx_description
1 polymer ?
#
loop_
_entity_poly.entity_id
_entity_poly.type
_entity_poly.pdbx_seq_one_letter_code
_entity_poly.pdbx_strand_id
1 'polypeptide(L)'
;MGDFVLIYDPLLDRGRWKMGEVIGSRDGFRRSADVRFASKTVITRPNNMIYKLELHPASPKRKPTEQATPSIHRRHNVETQWSGTNSTTN
;
A
#
# COMPACT_ATOMS: atom_id res chain seq x y z
N MET A 1 22.49 -8.97 -8.92
CA MET A 1 21.96 -10.28 -9.38
C MET A 1 21.40 -10.98 -8.16
N GLY A 2 20.22 -11.59 -8.28
CA GLY A 2 19.48 -12.16 -7.14
C GLY A 2 18.35 -11.28 -6.60
N ASP A 3 18.12 -10.11 -7.19
CA ASP A 3 17.01 -9.23 -6.81
C ASP A 3 15.68 -9.75 -7.36
N PHE A 4 14.64 -9.73 -6.53
CA PHE A 4 13.28 -10.01 -6.95
C PHE A 4 12.63 -8.74 -7.51
N VAL A 5 11.97 -8.90 -8.65
CA VAL A 5 11.38 -7.81 -9.43
C VAL A 5 9.95 -8.15 -9.84
N LEU A 6 9.15 -7.09 -9.97
CA LEU A 6 7.84 -7.12 -10.61
C LEU A 6 8.02 -6.89 -12.11
N ILE A 7 7.32 -7.68 -12.91
CA ILE A 7 7.37 -7.65 -14.37
C ILE A 7 5.99 -7.29 -14.89
N TYR A 8 5.94 -6.23 -15.67
CA TYR A 8 4.76 -5.86 -16.43
C TYR A 8 4.56 -6.84 -17.60
N ASP A 9 3.36 -7.37 -17.75
CA ASP A 9 2.96 -8.20 -18.88
C ASP A 9 1.68 -7.63 -19.49
N PRO A 10 1.72 -7.17 -20.76
CA PRO A 10 0.56 -6.54 -21.40
C PRO A 10 -0.63 -7.51 -21.60
N LEU A 11 -0.40 -8.82 -21.47
CA LEU A 11 -1.46 -9.83 -21.53
C LEU A 11 -2.19 -10.02 -20.19
N LEU A 12 -1.70 -9.43 -19.11
CA LEU A 12 -2.36 -9.46 -17.81
C LEU A 12 -3.27 -8.24 -17.64
N ASP A 13 -4.41 -8.43 -16.95
CA ASP A 13 -5.27 -7.30 -16.61
C ASP A 13 -4.54 -6.28 -15.72
N ARG A 14 -5.03 -5.04 -15.79
CA ARG A 14 -4.53 -3.92 -14.97
C ARG A 14 -4.44 -4.31 -13.50
N GLY A 15 -3.31 -3.97 -12.88
CA GLY A 15 -3.03 -4.24 -11.47
C GLY A 15 -2.45 -5.63 -11.20
N ARG A 16 -2.35 -6.50 -12.21
CA ARG A 16 -1.66 -7.79 -12.10
C ARG A 16 -0.23 -7.69 -12.59
N TRP A 17 0.66 -8.36 -11.88
CA TRP A 17 2.10 -8.35 -12.14
C TRP A 17 2.66 -9.76 -12.04
N LYS A 18 3.65 -10.09 -12.87
CA LYS A 18 4.46 -11.29 -12.66
C LYS A 18 5.61 -10.94 -11.73
N MET A 19 6.13 -11.93 -11.01
CA MET A 19 7.30 -11.77 -10.15
C MET A 19 8.39 -12.74 -10.59
N GLY A 20 9.64 -12.29 -10.60
CA GLY A 20 10.77 -13.13 -10.92
C GLY A 20 12.08 -12.60 -10.33
N GLU A 21 13.13 -13.39 -10.45
CA GLU A 21 14.48 -13.08 -9.97
C GLU A 21 15.37 -12.66 -11.14
N VAL A 22 16.06 -11.53 -11.01
CA VAL A 22 17.05 -11.10 -12.01
C VAL A 22 18.30 -11.95 -11.92
N ILE A 23 18.54 -12.76 -12.95
CA ILE A 23 19.68 -13.68 -13.02
C ILE A 23 20.82 -13.15 -13.90
N GLY A 24 20.56 -12.17 -14.77
CA GLY A 24 21.61 -11.58 -15.59
C GLY A 24 21.11 -10.63 -16.66
N SER A 25 22.00 -10.33 -17.61
CA SER A 25 21.68 -9.57 -18.81
C SER A 25 22.72 -9.86 -19.88
N ARG A 26 22.28 -9.95 -21.13
CA ARG A 26 23.17 -10.11 -22.29
C ARG A 26 23.92 -8.84 -22.66
N ASP A 27 23.39 -7.66 -22.32
CA ASP A 27 23.94 -6.37 -22.71
C ASP A 27 24.46 -5.54 -21.51
N GLY A 28 24.76 -6.21 -20.39
CA GLY A 28 25.24 -5.55 -19.18
C GLY A 28 24.18 -4.66 -18.54
N PHE A 29 22.91 -5.08 -18.60
CA PHE A 29 21.73 -4.38 -18.06
C PHE A 29 21.42 -3.03 -18.72
N ARG A 30 21.95 -2.78 -19.93
CA ARG A 30 21.74 -1.50 -20.63
C ARG A 30 20.30 -1.32 -21.10
N ARG A 31 19.72 -2.35 -21.71
CA ARG A 31 18.34 -2.28 -22.25
C ARG A 31 17.43 -3.35 -21.70
N SER A 32 17.99 -4.48 -21.26
CA SER A 32 17.22 -5.64 -20.85
C SER A 32 17.88 -6.42 -19.73
N ALA A 33 17.07 -7.23 -19.04
CA ALA A 33 17.54 -8.21 -18.07
C ALA A 33 16.89 -9.57 -18.33
N ASP A 34 17.65 -10.62 -17.99
CA ASP A 34 17.20 -12.00 -17.95
C ASP A 34 16.63 -12.28 -16.55
N VAL A 35 15.36 -12.69 -16.53
CA VAL A 35 14.59 -12.92 -15.31
C VAL A 35 14.13 -14.36 -15.27
N ARG A 36 14.34 -15.01 -14.12
CA ARG A 36 13.90 -16.38 -13.85
C ARG A 36 12.61 -16.36 -13.02
N PHE A 37 11.58 -17.05 -13.52
CA PHE A 37 10.34 -17.26 -12.79
C PHE A 37 10.44 -18.45 -11.81
N ALA A 38 9.47 -18.54 -10.90
CA ALA A 38 9.34 -19.68 -9.99
C ALA A 38 9.23 -21.03 -10.74
N SER A 39 8.63 -21.02 -11.94
CA SER A 39 8.57 -22.16 -12.86
C SER A 39 9.92 -22.58 -13.46
N LYS A 40 11.01 -21.90 -13.11
CA LYS A 40 12.36 -22.03 -13.69
C LYS A 40 12.49 -21.56 -15.14
N THR A 41 11.42 -21.09 -15.76
CA THR A 41 11.47 -20.43 -17.07
C THR A 41 12.27 -19.14 -16.99
N VAL A 42 13.15 -18.92 -17.97
CA VAL A 42 13.93 -17.69 -18.11
C VAL A 42 13.37 -16.88 -19.27
N ILE A 43 13.12 -15.60 -19.03
CA ILE A 43 12.72 -14.65 -20.07
C ILE A 43 13.64 -13.44 -20.07
N THR A 44 13.83 -12.85 -21.25
CA THR A 44 14.47 -11.55 -21.37
C THR A 44 13.39 -10.47 -21.45
N ARG A 45 13.51 -9.42 -20.62
CA ARG A 45 12.58 -8.29 -20.63
C ARG A 45 13.31 -6.96 -20.69
N PRO A 46 12.78 -5.97 -21.43
CA PRO A 46 13.27 -4.61 -21.39
C PRO A 46 13.19 -4.00 -19.99
N ASN A 47 14.16 -3.15 -19.64
CA ASN A 47 14.26 -2.56 -18.30
C ASN A 47 13.02 -1.73 -17.91
N ASN A 48 12.36 -1.09 -18.88
CA ASN A 48 11.14 -0.31 -18.62
C ASN A 48 9.92 -1.16 -18.24
N MET A 49 10.00 -2.49 -18.35
CA MET A 49 8.96 -3.43 -17.93
C MET A 49 9.30 -4.13 -16.61
N ILE A 50 10.44 -3.79 -15.99
CA ILE A 50 10.96 -4.44 -14.79
C ILE A 50 11.03 -3.40 -13.67
N TYR A 51 10.40 -3.71 -12.54
CA TYR A 51 10.28 -2.82 -11.40
C TYR A 51 10.81 -3.51 -10.16
N LYS A 52 11.57 -2.78 -9.34
CA LYS A 52 12.11 -3.32 -8.10
C LYS A 52 10.98 -3.60 -7.11
N LEU A 53 11.01 -4.77 -6.48
CA LEU A 53 10.10 -5.08 -5.38
C LEU A 53 10.65 -4.46 -4.09
N GLU A 54 10.05 -3.37 -3.63
CA GLU A 54 10.42 -2.71 -2.37
C GLU A 54 9.45 -3.12 -1.27
N LEU A 55 9.95 -3.84 -0.27
CA LEU A 55 9.20 -4.20 0.93
C LEU A 55 9.65 -3.27 2.05
N HIS A 56 8.75 -2.39 2.50
CA HIS A 56 8.99 -1.66 3.72
C HIS A 56 8.87 -2.63 4.91
N PRO A 57 9.83 -2.65 5.85
CA PRO A 57 9.65 -3.39 7.08
C PRO A 57 8.37 -2.89 7.75
N ALA A 58 7.57 -3.83 8.28
CA ALA A 58 6.38 -3.47 9.03
C ALA A 58 6.78 -2.44 10.09
N SER A 59 6.08 -1.30 10.12
CA SER A 59 6.28 -0.32 11.18
C SER A 59 6.12 -1.03 12.53
N PRO A 60 6.95 -0.71 13.55
CA PRO A 60 6.81 -1.35 14.85
C PRO A 60 5.37 -1.15 15.31
N LYS A 61 4.69 -2.26 15.63
CA LYS A 61 3.32 -2.25 16.16
C LYS A 61 3.25 -1.17 17.24
N ARG A 62 2.41 -0.14 17.04
CA ARG A 62 2.14 0.84 18.10
C ARG A 62 1.73 0.05 19.33
N LYS A 63 2.48 0.16 20.44
CA LYS A 63 2.04 -0.36 21.73
C LYS A 63 0.65 0.21 21.97
N PRO A 64 -0.34 -0.58 22.43
CA PRO A 64 -1.63 -0.02 22.82
C PRO A 64 -1.36 1.11 23.80
N THR A 65 -1.72 2.34 23.44
CA THR A 65 -1.77 3.44 24.38
C THR A 65 -2.79 3.03 25.43
N GLU A 66 -2.33 2.79 26.65
CA GLU A 66 -3.14 2.60 27.83
C GLU A 66 -4.21 3.70 27.85
N GLN A 67 -5.46 3.29 27.68
CA GLN A 67 -6.59 4.22 27.63
C GLN A 67 -6.57 5.03 28.92
N ALA A 68 -6.32 6.34 28.80
CA ALA A 68 -6.56 7.25 29.89
C ALA A 68 -8.03 7.11 30.29
N THR A 69 -8.26 6.62 31.51
CA THR A 69 -9.56 6.63 32.20
C THR A 69 -10.24 7.98 31.98
N PRO A 70 -11.52 8.02 31.55
CA PRO A 70 -12.22 9.28 31.40
C PRO A 70 -12.35 9.94 32.78
N SER A 71 -11.63 11.04 32.98
CA SER A 71 -11.85 11.92 34.13
C SER A 71 -13.25 12.50 34.00
N ILE A 72 -14.10 12.19 34.98
CA ILE A 72 -15.46 12.71 35.12
C ILE A 72 -15.35 14.23 35.24
N HIS A 73 -15.55 14.95 34.13
CA HIS A 73 -15.67 16.40 34.13
C HIS A 73 -17.15 16.77 34.28
N ARG A 74 -17.46 17.14 35.53
CA ARG A 74 -18.69 17.75 36.03
C ARG A 74 -19.18 18.83 35.05
N ARG A 75 -20.31 18.56 34.38
CA ARG A 75 -20.99 19.54 33.50
C ARG A 75 -21.46 20.74 34.33
N HIS A 76 -20.85 21.90 34.12
CA HIS A 76 -21.51 23.18 34.43
C HIS A 76 -22.31 23.62 33.22
N ASN A 77 -23.59 23.82 33.48
CA ASN A 77 -24.67 24.16 32.57
C ASN A 77 -24.46 25.58 32.01
N VAL A 78 -24.36 25.75 30.70
CA VAL A 78 -24.61 27.04 30.04
C VAL A 78 -25.66 26.78 28.96
N GLU A 79 -26.84 27.29 29.26
CA GLU A 79 -28.09 27.21 28.53
C GLU A 79 -28.02 28.14 27.30
N THR A 80 -27.81 27.56 26.11
CA THR A 80 -28.00 28.30 24.85
C THR A 80 -29.45 28.13 24.41
N GLN A 81 -30.28 29.08 24.84
CA GLN A 81 -31.70 29.17 24.56
C GLN A 81 -31.94 29.52 23.08
N TRP A 82 -32.42 28.56 22.27
CA TRP A 82 -32.93 28.81 20.92
C TRP A 82 -34.44 29.05 20.99
N SER A 83 -34.86 30.30 20.76
CA SER A 83 -36.28 30.65 20.59
C SER A 83 -36.74 30.30 19.17
N GLY A 84 -37.24 29.07 19.00
CA GLY A 84 -38.06 28.67 17.86
C GLY A 84 -39.51 28.51 18.33
N THR A 85 -40.34 29.52 18.09
CA THR A 85 -41.78 29.45 18.36
C THR A 85 -42.45 28.63 17.27
N ASN A 86 -42.89 27.42 17.63
CA ASN A 86 -43.89 26.68 16.88
C ASN A 86 -45.19 26.73 17.69
N SER A 87 -46.28 27.21 17.08
CA SER A 87 -47.63 27.05 17.62
C SER A 87 -48.56 26.69 16.47
N THR A 88 -48.96 25.42 16.45
CA THR A 88 -50.11 24.89 15.71
C THR A 88 -51.15 24.54 16.77
N THR A 89 -52.40 25.00 16.65
CA THR A 89 -53.62 24.24 17.00
C THR A 89 -54.87 24.96 16.47
N ASN A 90 -55.72 24.17 15.80
CA ASN A 90 -57.13 24.28 15.40
C ASN A 90 -57.58 25.39 14.43
#